data_AF-A0A956DYD7-F1
#
_entry.id   AF-A0A956DYD7-F1
#
_cell.length_a   1.000
_cell.length_b   1.000
_cell.length_c   1.000
_cell.angle_alpha   90.00
_cell.angle_beta   90.00
_cell.angle_gamma   90.00
#
_symmetry.space_group_name_H-M   'P 1'
#
loop_
_entity.id
_entity.type
_entity.pdbx_description
1 polymer ?
#
loop_
_entity_poly.entity_id
_entity_poly.type
_entity_poly.pdbx_seq_one_letter_code
_entity_poly.pdbx_strand_id
1 'polypeptide(L)'
;MAHYRSTALRCPACDEILEEQLRGQTQVDICPRCQGLYLDWHDGEIATVVDEVGSLPRPRGGVDGGRWECPHCAVPMDYEAIEERDVTIRRCGTCAGVFLTRQAFDLLSPVPEPPDDEEPAGVDPFLTRVLDVIGRWLTPGA
;
A
#
# COMPACT_ATOMS: atom_id res chain seq x y z
N MET A 1 13.63 24.71 -11.34
CA MET A 1 13.29 23.32 -11.00
C MET A 1 14.29 22.88 -9.94
N ALA A 2 13.88 22.90 -8.67
CA ALA A 2 14.79 22.66 -7.56
C ALA A 2 15.04 21.15 -7.48
N HIS A 3 16.20 20.71 -7.97
CA HIS A 3 16.75 19.39 -7.68
C HIS A 3 17.15 19.37 -6.20
N TYR A 4 16.20 19.10 -5.31
CA TYR A 4 16.44 19.06 -3.86
C TYR A 4 17.25 17.82 -3.44
N ARG A 5 17.22 16.74 -4.23
CA ARG A 5 17.91 15.47 -3.93
C ARG A 5 19.16 15.29 -4.79
N SER A 6 20.31 15.78 -4.32
CA SER A 6 21.61 15.60 -5.01
C SER A 6 22.28 14.25 -4.74
N THR A 7 21.73 13.44 -3.82
CA THR A 7 22.36 12.22 -3.30
C THR A 7 21.34 11.09 -3.27
N ALA A 8 21.77 9.90 -3.68
CA ALA A 8 20.96 8.69 -3.61
C ALA A 8 20.64 8.33 -2.16
N LEU A 9 19.35 8.17 -1.87
CA LEU A 9 18.85 7.81 -0.53
C LEU A 9 18.90 6.30 -0.33
N ARG A 10 19.20 5.86 0.90
CA ARG A 10 19.22 4.43 1.27
C ARG A 10 17.97 4.06 2.06
N CYS A 11 17.41 2.90 1.75
CA CYS A 11 16.25 2.36 2.41
C CYS A 11 16.56 2.07 3.89
N PRO A 12 15.82 2.66 4.84
CA PRO A 12 16.04 2.43 6.27
C PRO A 12 15.83 0.97 6.69
N ALA A 13 15.08 0.19 5.91
CA ALA A 13 14.69 -1.18 6.25
C ALA A 13 15.60 -2.27 5.66
N CYS A 14 16.25 -2.02 4.53
CA CYS A 14 17.07 -3.03 3.83
C CYS A 14 18.33 -2.49 3.13
N ASP A 15 18.67 -1.21 3.34
CA ASP A 15 19.87 -0.50 2.85
C ASP A 15 19.99 -0.34 1.31
N GLU A 16 19.01 -0.85 0.57
CA GLU A 16 18.91 -0.68 -0.88
C GLU A 16 18.72 0.77 -1.29
N ILE A 17 19.23 1.17 -2.45
CA ILE A 17 19.01 2.53 -2.97
C ILE A 17 17.53 2.73 -3.29
N LEU A 18 16.96 3.83 -2.77
CA LEU A 18 15.59 4.23 -3.10
C LEU A 18 15.54 4.82 -4.50
N GLU A 19 14.49 4.49 -5.23
CA GLU A 19 14.23 5.02 -6.56
C GLU A 19 13.16 6.10 -6.47
N GLU A 20 13.52 7.29 -6.92
CA GLU A 20 12.58 8.41 -7.06
C GLU A 20 11.60 8.11 -8.20
N GLN A 21 10.31 8.22 -7.92
CA GLN A 21 9.24 7.93 -8.85
C GLN A 21 8.13 8.96 -8.76
N LEU A 22 7.63 9.39 -9.92
CA LEU A 22 6.43 10.20 -10.01
C LEU A 22 5.20 9.27 -9.99
N ARG A 23 4.29 9.52 -9.06
CA ARG A 23 3.01 8.80 -8.90
C ARG A 23 1.90 9.83 -8.76
N GLY A 24 1.00 9.87 -9.73
CA GLY A 24 0.00 10.95 -9.79
C GLY A 24 0.68 12.31 -9.95
N GLN A 25 0.59 13.15 -8.90
CA GLN A 25 1.26 14.45 -8.82
C GLN A 25 2.36 14.47 -7.76
N THR A 26 2.54 13.38 -7.02
CA THR A 26 3.52 13.26 -5.94
C THR A 26 4.81 12.59 -6.40
N GLN A 27 5.93 13.18 -6.00
CA GLN A 27 7.25 12.61 -6.16
C GLN A 27 7.60 11.84 -4.89
N VAL A 28 7.82 10.53 -5.01
CA VAL A 28 8.08 9.64 -3.87
C VAL A 28 9.32 8.79 -4.09
N ASP A 29 9.95 8.36 -3.00
CA ASP A 29 11.08 7.44 -3.03
C ASP A 29 10.62 6.03 -2.67
N ILE A 30 10.69 5.09 -3.62
CA ILE A 30 10.25 3.70 -3.42
C ILE A 30 11.46 2.76 -3.45
N CYS A 31 11.54 1.88 -2.46
CA CYS A 31 12.56 0.85 -2.44
C CYS A 31 12.24 -0.27 -3.45
N PRO A 32 13.10 -0.56 -4.44
CA PRO A 32 12.84 -1.59 -5.45
C PRO A 32 12.84 -3.02 -4.86
N ARG A 33 13.47 -3.23 -3.70
CA ARG A 33 13.57 -4.54 -3.04
C ARG A 33 12.39 -4.80 -2.09
N CYS A 34 12.28 -4.03 -1.02
CA CYS A 34 11.27 -4.26 0.02
C CYS A 34 9.97 -3.49 -0.19
N GLN A 35 9.92 -2.58 -1.18
CA GLN A 35 8.73 -1.79 -1.52
C GLN A 35 8.26 -0.88 -0.37
N GLY A 36 9.19 -0.47 0.50
CA GLY A 36 8.98 0.63 1.44
C GLY A 36 9.02 1.98 0.74
N LEU A 37 8.28 2.94 1.30
CA LEU A 37 8.08 4.29 0.76
C LEU A 37 8.70 5.31 1.70
N TYR A 38 9.52 6.22 1.18
CA TYR A 38 9.97 7.40 1.92
C TYR A 38 9.28 8.65 1.37
N LEU A 39 8.80 9.46 2.29
CA LEU A 39 8.11 10.73 2.07
C LEU A 39 8.90 11.82 2.80
N ASP A 40 9.30 12.85 2.08
CA ASP A 40 9.77 14.09 2.69
C ASP A 40 8.59 14.87 3.25
N TRP A 41 8.84 15.81 4.17
CA TRP A 41 7.78 16.57 4.82
C TRP A 41 7.00 17.48 3.86
N HIS A 42 7.58 17.81 2.71
CA HIS A 42 6.95 18.59 1.65
C HIS A 42 6.18 17.75 0.63
N ASP A 43 6.30 16.41 0.66
CA ASP A 43 5.71 15.54 -0.35
C ASP A 43 4.18 15.38 -0.17
N GLY A 44 3.62 15.86 0.96
CA GLY A 44 2.19 15.92 1.22
C GLY A 44 1.74 15.12 2.44
N GLU A 45 0.42 14.98 2.60
CA GLU A 45 -0.19 14.17 3.66
C GLU A 45 -0.10 12.67 3.32
N ILE A 46 0.21 11.84 4.32
CA ILE A 46 0.45 10.39 4.13
C ILE A 46 -0.73 9.72 3.39
N ALA A 47 -1.97 10.04 3.77
CA ALA A 47 -3.17 9.44 3.17
C ALA A 47 -3.29 9.78 1.68
N THR A 48 -3.08 11.05 1.31
CA THR A 48 -3.10 11.50 -0.08
C THR A 48 -2.00 10.83 -0.90
N VAL A 49 -0.78 10.74 -0.34
CA VAL A 49 0.33 10.12 -1.07
C VAL A 49 0.11 8.61 -1.25
N VAL A 50 -0.41 7.92 -0.24
CA VAL A 50 -0.73 6.48 -0.36
C VAL A 50 -1.77 6.25 -1.46
N ASP A 51 -2.79 7.10 -1.55
CA ASP A 51 -3.80 7.05 -2.62
C ASP A 51 -3.18 7.30 -4.01
N GLU A 52 -2.36 8.35 -4.16
CA GLU A 52 -1.70 8.66 -5.43
C GLU A 52 -0.68 7.59 -5.88
N VAL A 53 0.02 6.97 -4.93
CA VAL A 53 0.92 5.84 -5.19
C VAL A 53 0.14 4.61 -5.65
N GLY A 54 -1.03 4.38 -5.07
CA GLY A 54 -1.92 3.28 -5.43
C GLY A 54 -1.30 1.91 -5.16
N SER A 55 -1.08 1.12 -6.21
CA SER A 55 -0.55 -0.24 -6.06
C SER A 55 0.97 -0.31 -6.16
N LEU A 56 1.59 -1.04 -5.23
CA LEU A 56 3.02 -1.34 -5.26
C LEU A 56 3.28 -2.80 -5.68
N PRO A 57 4.28 -3.06 -6.54
CA PRO A 57 4.72 -4.42 -6.88
C PRO A 57 4.99 -5.27 -5.65
N ARG A 58 4.86 -6.60 -5.77
CA ARG A 58 5.21 -7.51 -4.67
C ARG A 58 6.69 -7.31 -4.28
N PRO A 59 7.00 -7.23 -2.97
CA PRO A 59 8.39 -7.12 -2.53
C PRO A 59 9.20 -8.34 -2.97
N ARG A 60 10.43 -8.08 -3.41
CA ARG A 60 11.41 -9.12 -3.81
C ARG A 60 12.23 -9.61 -2.62
N GLY A 61 12.16 -8.92 -1.49
CA GLY A 61 12.84 -9.29 -0.23
C GLY A 61 12.21 -8.60 0.98
N GLY A 62 12.62 -9.03 2.18
CA GLY A 62 12.10 -8.54 3.45
C GLY A 62 12.83 -7.32 4.00
N VAL A 63 12.53 -7.03 5.27
CA VAL A 63 13.17 -5.98 6.08
C VAL A 63 14.45 -6.51 6.72
N ASP A 64 15.44 -6.85 5.89
CA ASP A 64 16.67 -7.52 6.36
C ASP A 64 17.84 -6.53 6.43
N GLY A 65 18.11 -5.98 7.62
CA GLY A 65 19.41 -5.34 7.93
C GLY A 65 19.54 -3.84 7.68
N GLY A 66 18.43 -3.11 7.53
CA GLY A 66 18.49 -1.65 7.46
C GLY A 66 18.77 -0.97 8.81
N ARG A 67 19.31 0.25 8.75
CA ARG A 67 19.77 1.03 9.92
C ARG A 67 18.66 1.73 10.68
N TRP A 68 17.45 1.78 10.11
CA TRP A 68 16.31 2.56 10.63
C TRP A 68 16.63 4.05 10.86
N GLU A 69 17.61 4.55 10.11
CA GLU A 69 17.99 5.96 10.06
C GLU A 69 17.23 6.65 8.93
N CYS A 70 16.89 7.92 9.13
CA CYS A 70 16.29 8.76 8.12
C CYS A 70 17.20 8.82 6.89
N PRO A 71 16.72 8.48 5.69
CA PRO A 71 17.55 8.50 4.48
C PRO A 71 18.12 9.87 4.18
N HIS A 72 17.39 10.93 4.56
CA HIS A 72 17.77 12.31 4.33
C HIS A 72 18.74 12.84 5.40
N CYS A 73 18.44 12.61 6.68
CA CYS A 73 19.19 13.22 7.79
C CYS A 73 20.29 12.31 8.38
N ALA A 74 20.26 11.00 8.08
CA ALA A 74 21.12 9.98 8.68
C ALA A 74 21.04 9.91 10.22
N VAL A 75 19.87 10.21 10.79
CA VAL A 75 19.58 10.10 12.23
C VAL A 75 18.55 9.00 12.49
N PRO A 76 18.53 8.36 13.66
CA PRO A 76 17.52 7.36 14.00
C PRO A 76 16.09 7.89 13.83
N MET A 77 15.18 7.05 13.32
CA MET A 77 13.76 7.37 13.19
C MET A 77 12.95 6.78 14.34
N ASP A 78 12.03 7.59 14.85
CA ASP A 78 11.09 7.21 15.89
C ASP A 78 9.90 6.44 15.31
N TYR A 79 9.25 5.66 16.17
CA TYR A 79 7.98 5.02 15.84
C TYR A 79 6.84 5.99 16.14
N GLU A 80 5.88 6.07 15.23
CA GLU A 80 4.67 6.85 15.40
C GLU A 80 3.46 6.00 15.03
N ALA A 81 2.44 6.01 15.88
CA ALA A 81 1.18 5.34 15.62
C ALA A 81 0.22 6.30 14.92
N ILE A 82 -0.41 5.84 13.85
CA ILE A 82 -1.57 6.47 13.23
C ILE A 82 -2.80 5.73 13.78
N GLU A 83 -3.44 6.35 14.77
CA GLU A 83 -4.50 5.72 15.57
C GLU A 83 -5.72 5.34 14.71
N GLU A 84 -6.03 6.12 13.67
CA GLU A 84 -7.19 5.92 12.80
C GLU A 84 -7.13 4.63 11.97
N ARG A 85 -5.93 4.02 11.86
CA ARG A 85 -5.68 2.82 11.04
C ARG A 85 -4.90 1.74 11.79
N ASP A 86 -4.67 1.92 13.10
CA ASP A 86 -3.86 1.03 13.94
C ASP A 86 -2.55 0.60 13.27
N VAL A 87 -1.86 1.59 12.68
CA VAL A 87 -0.64 1.35 11.90
C VAL A 87 0.51 2.14 12.50
N THR A 88 1.67 1.50 12.58
CA THR A 88 2.90 2.14 13.04
C THR A 88 3.79 2.49 11.85
N ILE A 89 4.20 3.75 11.80
CA ILE A 89 5.12 4.30 10.81
C ILE A 89 6.45 4.70 11.47
N ARG A 90 7.42 5.09 10.66
CA ARG A 90 8.67 5.69 11.13
C ARG A 90 8.68 7.17 10.79
N ARG A 91 8.97 8.04 11.76
CA ARG A 91 9.14 9.48 11.53
C ARG A 91 10.52 9.96 11.97
N CYS A 92 11.13 10.83 11.18
CA CYS A 92 12.35 11.52 11.57
C CYS A 92 12.03 12.70 12.49
N GLY A 93 12.61 12.75 13.70
CA GLY A 93 12.47 13.89 14.60
C GLY A 93 13.17 15.18 14.15
N THR A 94 13.98 15.14 13.08
CA THR A 94 14.73 16.30 12.57
C THR A 94 14.06 16.96 11.36
N CYS A 95 13.75 16.18 10.32
CA CYS A 95 13.13 16.72 9.10
C CYS A 95 11.64 16.38 8.95
N ALA A 96 11.02 15.70 9.93
CA ALA A 96 9.65 15.19 9.88
C ALA A 96 9.34 14.19 8.75
N GLY A 97 10.35 13.81 7.94
CA GLY A 97 10.21 12.80 6.88
C GLY A 97 9.75 11.46 7.43
N VAL A 98 8.93 10.77 6.63
CA VAL A 98 8.22 9.54 7.01
C VAL A 98 8.72 8.38 6.17
N PHE A 99 8.92 7.23 6.81
CA PHE A 99 9.13 5.98 6.11
C PHE A 99 8.00 5.01 6.43
N LEU A 100 7.29 4.59 5.38
CA LEU A 100 6.29 3.53 5.43
C LEU A 100 6.96 2.22 5.04
N THR A 101 6.87 1.22 5.92
CA THR A 101 7.18 -0.15 5.51
C THR A 101 6.13 -0.63 4.50
N ARG A 102 6.44 -1.68 3.75
CA ARG A 102 5.45 -2.32 2.86
C ARG A 102 4.16 -2.67 3.60
N GLN A 103 4.28 -3.21 4.82
CA GLN A 103 3.14 -3.55 5.66
C GLN A 103 2.34 -2.30 6.05
N ALA A 104 3.00 -1.21 6.46
CA ALA A 104 2.32 0.03 6.82
C ALA A 104 1.60 0.64 5.61
N PHE A 105 2.24 0.61 4.43
CA PHE A 105 1.61 1.03 3.18
C PHE A 105 0.34 0.21 2.87
N ASP A 106 0.42 -1.12 2.97
CA ASP A 106 -0.74 -2.00 2.71
C ASP A 106 -1.91 -1.72 3.68
N LEU A 107 -1.63 -1.41 4.96
CA LEU A 107 -2.65 -1.07 5.96
C LEU A 107 -3.26 0.32 5.78
N LEU A 108 -2.51 1.25 5.19
CA LEU A 108 -2.96 2.61 4.88
C LEU A 108 -3.66 2.68 3.52
N SER A 109 -3.36 1.76 2.62
CA SER A 109 -3.95 1.72 1.28
C SER A 109 -5.46 1.47 1.38
N PRO A 110 -6.28 2.20 0.61
CA PRO A 110 -7.70 1.91 0.57
C PRO A 110 -7.90 0.46 0.16
N VAL A 111 -8.66 -0.29 0.96
CA VAL A 111 -9.28 -1.52 0.47
C VAL A 111 -10.21 -1.05 -0.65
N PRO A 112 -10.14 -1.61 -1.87
CA PRO A 112 -11.13 -1.28 -2.87
C PRO A 112 -12.50 -1.53 -2.25
N GLU A 113 -13.30 -0.46 -2.11
CA GLU A 113 -14.69 -0.61 -1.72
C GLU A 113 -15.29 -1.61 -2.72
N PRO A 114 -15.95 -2.69 -2.24
CA PRO A 114 -16.67 -3.55 -3.16
C PRO A 114 -17.60 -2.64 -3.97
N PRO A 115 -17.67 -2.81 -5.30
CA PRO A 115 -18.48 -1.93 -6.14
C PRO A 115 -19.88 -1.81 -5.52
N ASP A 116 -20.27 -0.58 -5.17
CA ASP A 116 -21.62 -0.28 -4.71
C ASP A 116 -22.59 -0.77 -5.79
N ASP A 117 -23.42 -1.75 -5.41
CA ASP A 117 -24.58 -2.22 -6.15
C ASP A 117 -24.33 -2.72 -7.59
N GLU A 118 -23.67 -3.88 -7.75
CA GLU A 118 -24.19 -4.82 -8.76
C GLU A 118 -25.35 -5.58 -8.11
N GLU A 119 -26.59 -5.20 -8.47
CA GLU A 119 -27.77 -6.05 -8.29
C GLU A 119 -27.38 -7.50 -8.57
N PRO A 120 -27.65 -8.47 -7.68
CA PRO A 120 -27.30 -9.85 -7.95
C PRO A 120 -27.99 -10.22 -9.26
N ALA A 121 -27.18 -10.47 -10.31
CA ALA A 121 -27.65 -10.83 -11.63
C ALA A 121 -28.77 -11.86 -11.46
N GLY A 122 -30.00 -11.42 -11.71
CA GLY A 122 -31.18 -12.22 -11.50
C GLY A 122 -30.96 -13.54 -12.22
N VAL A 123 -30.99 -14.64 -11.47
CA VAL A 123 -30.92 -15.98 -12.05
C VAL A 123 -32.01 -16.00 -13.11
N ASP A 124 -31.61 -16.19 -14.37
CA ASP A 124 -32.54 -16.17 -15.50
C ASP A 124 -33.72 -17.10 -15.14
N PRO A 125 -34.99 -16.63 -15.22
CA PRO A 125 -36.15 -17.45 -14.85
C PRO A 125 -36.22 -18.77 -15.63
N PHE A 126 -35.50 -18.90 -16.75
CA PHE A 126 -35.27 -20.15 -17.45
C PHE A 126 -34.38 -21.12 -16.66
N LEU A 127 -33.27 -20.68 -16.07
CA LEU A 127 -32.38 -21.50 -15.25
C LEU A 127 -33.10 -22.03 -14.00
N THR A 128 -33.94 -21.20 -13.37
CA THR A 128 -34.77 -21.62 -12.23
C THR A 128 -35.76 -22.72 -12.63
N ARG A 129 -36.39 -22.60 -13.82
CA ARG A 129 -37.29 -23.65 -14.34
C ARG A 129 -36.56 -24.94 -14.70
N VAL A 130 -35.35 -24.86 -15.24
CA VAL A 130 -34.56 -26.05 -15.57
C VAL A 130 -34.16 -26.81 -14.30
N LEU A 131 -33.76 -26.10 -13.24
CA LEU A 131 -33.40 -26.72 -11.96
C LEU A 131 -34.62 -27.36 -11.26
N ASP A 132 -35.80 -26.73 -11.31
CA ASP A 132 -37.06 -27.30 -10.80
C ASP A 132 -37.47 -28.58 -11.55
N VAL A 133 -37.28 -28.61 -12.87
CA VAL A 133 -37.54 -29.82 -13.66
C VAL A 133 -36.56 -30.92 -13.28
N ILE A 134 -35.26 -30.64 -13.19
CA ILE A 134 -34.25 -31.64 -12.82
C ILE A 134 -34.49 -32.18 -11.39
N GLY A 135 -34.88 -31.32 -10.44
CA GLY A 135 -35.22 -31.72 -9.07
C GLY A 135 -36.38 -32.72 -9.00
N ARG A 136 -37.37 -32.61 -9.89
CA ARG A 136 -38.49 -33.55 -10.01
C ARG A 136 -38.10 -34.94 -10.55
N TRP A 137 -36.97 -35.06 -11.23
CA TRP A 137 -36.47 -36.34 -11.76
C TRP A 137 -35.47 -37.04 -10.81
N LEU A 138 -34.97 -36.34 -9.78
CA LEU A 138 -33.94 -36.86 -8.86
C LEU A 138 -34.46 -37.36 -7.50
N THR A 139 -35.77 -37.36 -7.27
CA THR A 139 -36.39 -38.17 -6.20
C THR A 139 -36.95 -39.48 -6.77
N PRO A 140 -36.16 -40.57 -6.88
CA PRO A 140 -36.72 -41.90 -6.95
C PRO A 140 -37.36 -42.22 -5.60
N GLY A 141 -38.57 -42.78 -5.64
CA GLY A 141 -39.46 -42.93 -4.50
C GLY A 141 -38.89 -43.60 -3.26
N ALA A 142 -39.42 -43.17 -2.12
CA ALA A 142 -39.58 -43.98 -0.92
C ALA A 142 -41.08 -44.24 -0.72
#